data_AF-X1LF26-F1
#
_entry.id   AF-X1LF26-F1
#
_cell.length_a   1.000
_cell.length_b   1.000
_cell.length_c   1.000
_cell.angle_alpha   90.00
_cell.angle_beta   90.00
_cell.angle_gamma   90.00
#
_symmetry.space_group_name_H-M   'P 1'
#
loop_
_entity.id
_entity.type
_entity.pdbx_description
1 polymer ?
#
loop_
_entity_poly.entity_id
_entity_poly.type
_entity_poly.pdbx_seq_one_letter_code
_entity_poly.pdbx_strand_id
1 'polypeptide(L)' 'VKIIVFGPSEEVAAHDTEIQAKLKDSMKAGIEVLFCKAYSDEQGVTGILEEAGFKVIYVGTVMSQLLKDGWDSLTF' A
#
# COMPACT_ATOMS: atom_id res chain seq x y z
N VAL A 1 4.78 -5.71 11.55
CA VAL A 1 4.26 -6.12 10.23
C VAL A 1 3.98 -4.87 9.41
N LYS A 2 4.31 -4.87 8.13
CA LYS A 2 4.05 -3.75 7.20
C LYS A 2 3.40 -4.34 5.95
N ILE A 3 2.34 -3.70 5.47
CA ILE A 3 1.66 -4.08 4.23
C ILE A 3 2.06 -3.04 3.18
N ILE A 4 2.66 -3.49 2.10
CA ILE A 4 3.02 -2.65 0.96
C ILE A 4 2.21 -3.18 -0.22
N VAL A 5 1.22 -2.40 -0.65
CA VAL A 5 0.42 -2.68 -1.84
C VAL A 5 1.11 -1.98 -3.00
N PHE A 6 1.40 -2.73 -4.06
CA PHE A 6 2.03 -2.21 -5.28
C PHE A 6 1.63 -3.06 -6.49
N GLY A 7 1.55 -2.43 -7.67
CA GLY A 7 1.09 -3.08 -8.89
C GLY A 7 -0.44 -3.19 -8.99
N PRO A 8 -0.99 -4.10 -9.80
CA PRO A 8 -2.43 -4.16 -10.11
C PRO A 8 -3.37 -4.30 -8.90
N SER A 9 -2.84 -4.76 -7.76
CA SER A 9 -3.59 -4.81 -6.50
C SER A 9 -4.02 -3.43 -5.99
N GLU A 10 -3.36 -2.34 -6.41
CA GLU A 10 -3.73 -0.97 -6.02
C GLU A 10 -5.05 -0.52 -6.62
N GLU A 11 -5.35 -0.90 -7.87
CA GLU A 11 -6.62 -0.55 -8.52
C GLU A 11 -7.81 -1.22 -7.82
N VAL A 12 -7.61 -2.45 -7.35
CA VAL A 12 -8.61 -3.16 -6.57
C VAL A 12 -8.84 -2.42 -5.25
N ALA A 13 -7.77 -2.08 -4.53
CA ALA A 13 -7.89 -1.33 -3.27
C ALA A 13 -8.45 0.09 -3.46
N ALA A 14 -8.24 0.73 -4.62
CA ALA A 14 -8.80 2.04 -4.91
C ALA A 14 -10.33 1.99 -5.06
N HIS A 15 -10.88 0.94 -5.64
CA HIS A 15 -12.30 0.89 -6.00
C HIS A 15 -13.15 -0.06 -5.14
N ASP A 16 -12.54 -1.00 -4.43
CA ASP A 16 -13.26 -1.97 -3.61
C ASP A 16 -13.33 -1.53 -2.14
N THR A 17 -14.52 -1.11 -1.71
CA THR A 17 -14.76 -0.64 -0.34
C THR A 17 -14.57 -1.73 0.73
N GLU A 18 -14.77 -3.00 0.41
CA GLU A 18 -14.56 -4.12 1.34
C GLU A 18 -13.06 -4.30 1.59
N ILE A 19 -12.25 -4.22 0.53
CA ILE A 19 -10.78 -4.26 0.64
C ILE A 19 -10.28 -3.06 1.43
N GLN A 20 -10.79 -1.85 1.16
CA GLN A 20 -10.42 -0.67 1.93
C GLN A 20 -10.76 -0.82 3.42
N ALA A 21 -11.92 -1.39 3.75
CA ALA A 21 -12.31 -1.63 5.14
C ALA A 21 -11.33 -2.58 5.83
N LYS A 22 -10.95 -3.69 5.19
CA LYS A 22 -9.97 -4.65 5.73
C LYS A 22 -8.58 -4.04 5.94
N LEU A 23 -8.12 -3.21 5.00
CA LEU A 23 -6.85 -2.47 5.15
C LEU A 23 -6.93 -1.45 6.29
N LYS A 24 -8.05 -0.74 6.43
CA LYS A 24 -8.27 0.20 7.54
C LYS A 24 -8.33 -0.51 8.89
N ASP A 25 -8.91 -1.70 8.97
CA ASP A 25 -8.90 -2.49 10.20
C ASP A 25 -7.48 -2.94 10.57
N SER A 26 -6.64 -3.26 9.57
CA SER A 26 -5.21 -3.49 9.78
C SER A 26 -4.51 -2.24 10.34
N MET A 27 -4.83 -1.05 9.81
CA MET A 27 -4.30 0.22 10.33
C MET A 27 -4.74 0.49 11.78
N LYS A 28 -6.00 0.20 12.14
CA LYS A 28 -6.48 0.30 13.54
C LYS A 28 -5.74 -0.64 14.48
N ALA A 29 -5.26 -1.79 13.98
CA ALA A 29 -4.41 -2.72 14.72
C ALA A 29 -2.92 -2.28 14.78
N GLY A 30 -2.58 -1.09 14.25
CA GLY A 30 -1.22 -0.55 14.27
C GLY A 30 -0.33 -1.03 13.12
N ILE A 31 -0.89 -1.68 12.09
CA ILE A 31 -0.14 -2.11 10.91
C ILE A 31 0.00 -0.93 9.95
N GLU A 32 1.23 -0.61 9.55
CA GLU A 32 1.47 0.40 8.52
C GLU A 32 1.10 -0.17 7.14
N VAL A 33 0.21 0.52 6.42
CA VAL A 33 -0.22 0.21 5.05
C VAL A 33 0.30 1.30 4.12
N LEU A 34 1.04 0.91 3.09
CA LEU A 34 1.65 1.80 2.09
C LEU A 34 1.20 1.42 0.68
N PHE A 35 0.98 2.42 -0.16
CA PHE A 35 0.71 2.28 -1.59
C PHE A 35 1.85 2.89 -2.42
N CYS A 36 2.17 2.30 -3.56
CA CYS A 36 3.19 2.76 -4.51
C CYS A 36 2.69 3.95 -5.33
N LYS A 37 3.23 5.14 -5.02
CA LYS A 37 2.96 6.36 -5.76
C LYS A 37 3.24 6.27 -7.26
N ALA A 38 4.30 5.55 -7.66
CA ALA A 38 4.64 5.44 -9.08
C ALA A 38 3.55 4.70 -9.88
N TYR A 39 3.03 3.60 -9.34
CA TYR A 39 1.98 2.83 -9.99
C TYR A 39 0.63 3.56 -9.89
N SER A 40 0.29 4.08 -8.71
CA SER A 40 -0.98 4.79 -8.51
C SER A 40 -1.09 6.06 -9.34
N ASP A 41 0.02 6.78 -9.58
CA ASP A 41 0.05 7.95 -10.47
C ASP A 41 -0.16 7.52 -11.94
N GLU A 42 0.47 6.42 -12.38
CA GLU A 42 0.31 5.86 -13.73
C GLU A 42 -1.13 5.42 -14.01
N GLN A 43 -1.78 4.80 -13.02
CA GLN A 43 -3.18 4.34 -13.12
C GLN A 43 -4.21 5.43 -12.79
N GLY A 44 -3.78 6.61 -12.33
CA GLY A 44 -4.66 7.71 -11.98
C GLY A 44 -5.50 7.49 -10.70
N VAL A 45 -5.08 6.58 -9.82
CA VAL A 45 -5.80 6.21 -8.59
C VAL A 45 -5.22 6.82 -7.30
N THR A 46 -4.11 7.57 -7.40
CA THR A 46 -3.47 8.23 -6.24
C THR A 46 -4.47 9.03 -5.39
N GLY A 47 -5.26 9.90 -6.03
CA GLY A 47 -6.23 10.73 -5.31
C GLY A 47 -7.29 9.90 -4.58
N ILE A 48 -7.78 8.82 -5.19
CA ILE A 48 -8.77 7.92 -4.59
C ILE A 48 -8.20 7.27 -3.32
N LEU A 49 -6.96 6.78 -3.38
CA LEU A 49 -6.30 6.15 -2.24
C LEU A 49 -6.00 7.16 -1.11
N GLU A 50 -5.55 8.36 -1.44
CA GLU A 50 -5.29 9.43 -0.47
C GLU A 50 -6.58 9.92 0.19
N GLU A 51 -7.65 10.15 -0.57
CA GLU A 51 -8.98 10.51 -0.06
C GLU A 51 -9.58 9.40 0.82
N ALA A 52 -9.31 8.14 0.50
CA ALA A 52 -9.68 7.01 1.33
C ALA A 52 -8.86 6.93 2.64
N GLY A 53 -7.83 7.76 2.82
CA GLY A 53 -7.01 7.87 4.03
C GLY A 53 -5.76 6.98 4.04
N PHE A 54 -5.34 6.47 2.88
CA PHE A 54 -4.12 5.67 2.76
C PHE A 54 -2.88 6.51 2.47
N LYS A 55 -1.72 6.01 2.89
CA LYS A 55 -0.42 6.64 2.64
C LYS A 55 0.14 6.17 1.30
N VAL A 56 0.20 7.09 0.34
CA VAL A 56 0.71 6.83 -1.01
C VAL A 56 2.09 7.46 -1.18
N ILE A 57 3.14 6.64 -1.33
CA ILE A 57 4.55 7.10 -1.39
C ILE A 57 5.36 6.28 -2.40
N TYR A 58 6.56 6.75 -2.76
CA TYR A 58 7.50 5.94 -3.53
C TYR A 58 8.04 4.79 -2.67
N VAL A 59 7.47 3.60 -2.80
CA VAL A 59 7.78 2.44 -1.95
C VAL A 59 9.08 1.72 -2.32
N GLY A 60 9.65 1.94 -3.50
CA GLY A 60 10.85 1.22 -3.96
C GLY A 60 12.05 1.37 -3.03
N THR A 61 12.30 2.57 -2.51
CA THR A 61 13.36 2.82 -1.50
C THR A 61 13.04 2.16 -0.17
N VAL A 62 11.77 2.19 0.25
CA VAL A 62 11.32 1.54 1.50
C VAL A 62 11.53 0.04 1.43
N MET A 63 11.08 -0.62 0.36
CA MET A 63 11.26 -2.07 0.15
C MET A 63 12.73 -2.44 0.09
N SER A 64 13.53 -1.68 -0.67
CA SER A 64 14.97 -1.92 -0.79
C SER A 64 15.68 -1.84 0.57
N GLN A 65 15.28 -0.88 1.42
CA GLN A 65 15.85 -0.74 2.76
C GLN A 65 15.44 -1.91 3.67
N LEU A 66 14.16 -2.28 3.67
CA LEU A 66 13.67 -3.43 4.45
C LEU A 66 14.43 -4.71 4.12
N LEU A 67 14.61 -5.00 2.83
CA LEU A 67 15.36 -6.20 2.40
C LEU A 67 16.82 -6.16 2.86
N LYS A 68 17.49 -4.99 2.78
CA LYS A 68 18.87 -4.81 3.26
C LYS A 68 18.99 -4.97 4.77
N ASP A 69 17.95 -4.58 5.51
CA ASP A 69 17.88 -4.70 6.97
C ASP A 69 17.51 -6.13 7.42
N GLY A 70 17.41 -7.09 6.48
CA GLY A 70 17.12 -8.49 6.78
C GLY A 70 15.65 -8.77 7.05
N TRP A 71 14.75 -7.94 6.53
CA TRP A 71 13.30 -8.13 6.69
C TRP A 71 12.81 -9.42 6.04
N ASP A 72 12.06 -10.22 6.80
CA ASP A 72 11.36 -11.39 6.27
C ASP A 72 10.16 -10.96 5.41
N SER A 73 10.31 -11.07 4.09
CA SER A 73 9.26 -10.70 3.14
C SER A 73 8.33 -11.87 2.82
N LEU A 74 7.03 -11.59 2.77
CA LEU A 74 6.02 -12.47 2.18
C LEU A 74 5.33 -11.72 1.04
N THR A 75 5.38 -12.30 -0.16
CA THR A 75 4.89 -11.67 -1.40
C THR A 75 3.81 -12.55 -2.03
N PHE A 76 2.76 -11.93 -2.57
CA PHE A 76 1.59 -12.57 -3.18
C PHE A 76 1.31 -11.98 -4.57
#